data_AF-A0A4T0P1Q4-F1
#
_entry.id   AF-A0A4T0P1Q4-F1
#
_cell.length_a   1.000
_cell.length_b   1.000
_cell.length_c   1.000
_cell.angle_alpha   90.00
_cell.angle_beta   90.00
_cell.angle_gamma   90.00
#
_symmetry.space_group_name_H-M   'P 1'
#
loop_
_entity.id
_entity.type
_entity.pdbx_description
1 polymer ?
#
loop_
_entity_poly.entity_id
_entity_poly.type
_entity_poly.pdbx_seq_one_letter_code
_entity_poly.pdbx_strand_id
1 'polypeptide(L)'
;MDSSVAMKTFDLENDVEEVDQIYTYDEDAQRDINNKRPWKQDPHYFKRVKISTVALIKMVLHARSGVPYEVMGLMQGKLEGDTMIIMDAFALPVQGTETRVNASSEANEFMVNWLNGSKSVNKPENALGWYHSHPGYGCWLSGIDVTTQSTNQQFQDPWVAVVIDPNRTISAGRVDIGAFRTYPQGYMPPKSTSIDQNIPQSKIEDFGVHANAYYQLEVSIFKSSLDKKLLDLLWNKYWVNTLSQSKLITNRAYLTDQISDLQDKLKEAEMGLYGRGNAEKSDNDSGLVKAMAKDALFNRSGCTHNHDKLRASADTVSRLNTEQTEPMQIGLVNISHNVSHINVLIGLMTIIRDKNTSRGEFIFYSDRIIRLLVEEGLNHLPTLPKQITTETGEDYDGVGFEGKVCGVSILRAGEAMESALRECLRSVRIGKVLVQRNEETGEARLYYAKLPEDIHERFVLLLDPMLATGGSAIRAIEVLLSKGVKQDKIVFLNVLSAPEGLKVMYEKYPKMKIVTGWVDRKLDERNYIVPGLGDFGDRYFA
;
A
#
# COMPACT_ATOMS: atom_id res chain seq x y z
N MET A 1 -31.55 -2.99 10.45
CA MET A 1 -31.67 -1.78 11.29
C MET A 1 -31.79 -0.60 10.35
N ASP A 2 -32.70 0.34 10.63
CA ASP A 2 -32.81 1.61 9.90
C ASP A 2 -31.53 2.44 10.09
N SER A 3 -31.11 3.19 9.07
CA SER A 3 -29.92 4.06 9.05
C SER A 3 -29.86 5.01 10.26
N SER A 4 -31.02 5.54 10.63
CA SER A 4 -31.25 6.40 11.80
C SER A 4 -30.89 5.72 13.13
N VAL A 5 -31.13 4.41 13.26
CA VAL A 5 -30.84 3.66 14.49
C VAL A 5 -29.34 3.43 14.62
N ALA A 6 -28.67 3.05 13.54
CA ALA A 6 -27.23 2.80 13.54
C ALA A 6 -26.42 4.09 13.78
N MET A 7 -26.85 5.23 13.24
CA MET A 7 -26.20 6.51 13.50
C MET A 7 -26.38 6.96 14.95
N LYS A 8 -27.55 6.75 15.54
CA LYS A 8 -27.77 6.97 16.98
C LYS A 8 -26.89 6.05 17.83
N THR A 9 -26.70 4.80 17.43
CA THR A 9 -25.78 3.87 18.11
C THR A 9 -24.34 4.37 18.02
N PHE A 10 -23.88 4.78 16.83
CA PHE A 10 -22.54 5.34 16.65
C PHE A 10 -22.33 6.60 17.50
N ASP A 11 -23.29 7.53 17.48
CA ASP A 11 -23.23 8.77 18.27
C ASP A 11 -23.14 8.48 19.77
N LEU A 12 -23.89 7.48 20.25
CA LEU A 12 -23.90 7.05 21.65
C LEU A 12 -22.61 6.31 22.04
N GLU A 13 -22.09 5.44 21.17
CA GLU A 13 -20.87 4.66 21.45
C GLU A 13 -19.59 5.51 21.42
N ASN A 14 -19.64 6.67 20.76
CA ASN A 14 -18.49 7.57 20.57
C ASN A 14 -18.69 8.97 21.21
N ASP A 15 -19.68 9.13 22.10
CA ASP A 15 -19.93 10.36 22.88
C ASP A 15 -19.93 11.65 22.03
N VAL A 16 -20.62 11.64 20.89
CA VAL A 16 -20.56 12.73 19.89
C VAL A 16 -21.37 13.96 20.36
N GLU A 17 -20.70 15.10 20.48
CA GLU A 17 -21.33 16.39 20.83
C GLU A 17 -21.84 17.16 19.60
N GLU A 18 -23.04 17.75 19.66
CA GLU A 18 -23.55 18.62 18.60
C GLU A 18 -23.21 20.08 18.90
N VAL A 19 -22.34 20.68 18.08
CA VAL A 19 -21.81 22.04 18.30
C VAL A 19 -21.63 22.75 16.96
N ASP A 20 -22.49 23.72 16.63
CA ASP A 20 -22.40 24.46 15.36
C ASP A 20 -21.40 25.63 15.39
N GLN A 21 -21.23 26.27 16.55
CA GLN A 21 -20.34 27.44 16.69
C GLN A 21 -18.87 27.12 16.36
N ILE A 22 -18.46 25.86 16.61
CA ILE A 22 -17.11 25.36 16.35
C ILE A 22 -16.77 25.34 14.86
N TYR A 23 -17.73 25.50 13.95
CA TYR A 23 -17.48 25.56 12.50
C TYR A 23 -17.11 26.96 12.00
N THR A 24 -17.19 28.00 12.83
CA THR A 24 -16.82 29.37 12.43
C THR A 24 -15.30 29.54 12.37
N TYR A 25 -14.76 30.08 11.28
CA TYR A 25 -13.32 30.30 11.12
C TYR A 25 -12.97 31.78 11.30
N ASP A 26 -12.12 32.08 12.29
CA ASP A 26 -11.61 33.42 12.55
C ASP A 26 -10.13 33.48 12.15
N GLU A 27 -9.87 34.07 10.97
CA GLU A 27 -8.52 34.24 10.41
C GLU A 27 -7.59 35.04 11.31
N ASP A 28 -8.09 36.09 11.97
CA ASP A 28 -7.28 36.96 12.80
C ASP A 28 -6.88 36.25 14.09
N ALA A 29 -7.80 35.52 14.72
CA ALA A 29 -7.50 34.68 15.88
C ALA A 29 -6.47 33.58 15.56
N GLN A 30 -6.58 32.94 14.39
CA GLN A 30 -5.62 31.94 13.94
C GLN A 30 -4.24 32.56 13.64
N ARG A 31 -4.19 33.75 13.04
CA ARG A 31 -2.93 34.46 12.79
C ARG A 31 -2.26 34.84 14.12
N ASP A 32 -3.02 35.35 15.07
CA ASP A 32 -2.52 35.78 16.37
C ASP A 32 -1.94 34.63 17.19
N ILE A 33 -2.62 33.48 17.26
CA ILE A 33 -2.11 32.33 18.02
C ILE A 33 -0.85 31.73 17.37
N ASN A 34 -0.79 31.69 16.03
CA ASN A 34 0.39 31.24 15.28
C ASN A 34 1.59 32.20 15.38
N ASN A 35 1.34 33.49 15.59
CA ASN A 35 2.39 34.47 15.87
C ASN A 35 2.92 34.34 17.31
N LYS A 36 2.03 34.16 18.29
CA LYS A 36 2.40 34.05 19.71
C LYS A 36 3.10 32.74 20.06
N ARG A 37 2.77 31.64 19.37
CA ARG A 37 3.34 30.29 19.56
C ARG A 37 3.45 29.85 21.04
N PRO A 38 2.36 29.89 21.83
CA PRO A 38 2.40 29.58 23.26
C PRO A 38 2.92 28.17 23.58
N TRP A 39 2.70 27.20 22.69
CA TRP A 39 3.22 25.83 22.78
C TRP A 39 4.75 25.71 22.72
N LYS A 40 5.49 26.76 22.34
CA LYS A 40 6.96 26.76 22.44
C LYS A 40 7.44 26.99 23.87
N GLN A 41 6.60 27.55 24.75
CA GLN A 41 6.94 27.82 26.15
C GLN A 41 6.57 26.65 27.06
N ASP A 42 5.50 25.94 26.73
CA ASP A 42 5.02 24.77 27.46
C ASP A 42 4.95 23.55 26.52
N PRO A 43 5.85 22.56 26.66
CA PRO A 43 5.82 21.31 25.91
C PRO A 43 4.51 20.52 26.05
N HIS A 44 3.71 20.80 27.07
CA HIS A 44 2.42 20.17 27.35
C HIS A 44 1.25 21.17 27.20
N TYR A 45 1.43 22.22 26.40
CA TYR A 45 0.42 23.24 26.13
C TYR A 45 -0.89 22.65 25.60
N PHE A 46 -0.81 21.81 24.56
CA PHE A 46 -1.98 21.17 23.97
C PHE A 46 -2.37 19.95 24.78
N LYS A 47 -3.63 19.91 25.24
CA LYS A 47 -4.17 18.84 26.08
C LYS A 47 -5.30 18.07 25.41
N ARG A 48 -5.98 18.69 24.45
CA ARG A 48 -7.23 18.22 23.88
C ARG A 48 -7.21 18.25 22.36
N VAL A 49 -7.89 17.29 21.76
CA VAL A 49 -8.17 17.24 20.32
C VAL A 49 -9.67 17.05 20.12
N LYS A 50 -10.27 17.91 19.31
CA LYS A 50 -11.67 17.79 18.87
C LYS A 50 -11.67 17.35 17.42
N ILE A 51 -12.39 16.27 17.10
CA ILE A 51 -12.44 15.69 15.75
C ILE A 51 -13.88 15.75 15.24
N SER A 52 -14.08 16.33 14.05
CA SER A 52 -15.41 16.31 13.43
C SER A 52 -15.82 14.89 13.07
N THR A 53 -17.10 14.56 13.17
CA THR A 53 -17.63 13.23 12.79
C THR A 53 -17.32 12.92 11.32
N VAL A 54 -17.29 13.94 10.45
CA VAL A 54 -16.91 13.80 9.04
C VAL A 54 -15.46 13.37 8.88
N ALA A 55 -14.53 14.04 9.57
CA ALA A 55 -13.12 13.68 9.54
C ALA A 55 -12.91 12.27 10.11
N LEU A 56 -13.54 11.96 11.25
CA LEU A 56 -13.45 10.66 11.90
C LEU A 56 -13.89 9.53 10.96
N ILE A 57 -15.06 9.66 10.33
CA ILE A 57 -15.57 8.65 9.41
C ILE A 57 -14.63 8.49 8.20
N LYS A 58 -14.13 9.59 7.62
CA LYS A 58 -13.17 9.51 6.50
C LYS A 58 -11.90 8.75 6.90
N MET A 59 -11.34 9.04 8.07
CA MET A 59 -10.13 8.38 8.54
C MET A 59 -10.38 6.90 8.85
N VAL A 60 -11.49 6.55 9.52
CA VAL A 60 -11.84 5.16 9.82
C VAL A 60 -12.12 4.36 8.55
N LEU A 61 -12.83 4.94 7.58
CA LEU A 61 -13.09 4.30 6.28
C LEU A 61 -11.78 4.06 5.51
N HIS A 62 -10.88 5.04 5.51
CA HIS A 62 -9.58 4.90 4.88
C HIS A 62 -8.74 3.81 5.57
N ALA A 63 -8.62 3.86 6.90
CA ALA A 63 -7.93 2.85 7.71
C ALA A 63 -8.46 1.44 7.43
N ARG A 64 -9.79 1.27 7.39
CA ARG A 64 -10.42 -0.02 7.07
C ARG A 64 -10.12 -0.48 5.65
N SER A 65 -10.09 0.43 4.67
CA SER A 65 -9.76 0.08 3.28
C SER A 65 -8.30 -0.33 3.08
N GLY A 66 -7.41 0.08 4.00
CA GLY A 66 -5.99 -0.25 3.98
C GLY A 66 -5.65 -1.65 4.48
N VAL A 67 -6.50 -2.24 5.34
CA VAL A 67 -6.24 -3.54 5.99
C VAL A 67 -5.88 -4.62 4.96
N PRO A 68 -4.77 -5.38 5.16
CA PRO A 68 -3.96 -5.47 6.38
C PRO A 68 -2.83 -4.44 6.50
N TYR A 69 -2.68 -3.53 5.54
CA TYR A 69 -1.59 -2.56 5.50
C TYR A 69 -1.92 -1.29 6.29
N GLU A 70 -0.87 -0.61 6.75
CA GLU A 70 -1.00 0.73 7.29
C GLU A 70 -1.26 1.73 6.16
N VAL A 71 -2.14 2.69 6.41
CA VAL A 71 -2.37 3.83 5.53
C VAL A 71 -2.20 5.11 6.31
N MET A 72 -1.94 6.21 5.61
CA MET A 72 -1.79 7.52 6.24
C MET A 72 -2.48 8.62 5.44
N GLY A 73 -2.77 9.72 6.12
CA GLY A 73 -3.32 10.91 5.50
C GLY A 73 -3.05 12.16 6.33
N LEU A 74 -3.64 13.26 5.88
CA LEU A 74 -3.52 14.56 6.54
C LEU A 74 -4.86 15.02 7.09
N MET A 75 -4.77 15.88 8.09
CA MET A 75 -5.90 16.48 8.78
C MET A 75 -5.83 17.99 8.64
N GLN A 76 -6.98 18.61 8.36
CA GLN A 76 -7.15 20.05 8.25
C GLN A 76 -7.93 20.55 9.44
N GLY A 77 -7.55 21.71 9.96
CA GLY A 77 -8.16 22.22 11.16
C GLY A 77 -7.68 23.59 11.59
N LYS A 78 -7.99 23.90 12.85
CA LYS A 78 -7.66 25.16 13.51
C LYS A 78 -7.32 24.95 14.98
N LEU A 79 -6.85 26.02 15.61
CA LEU A 79 -6.51 26.03 17.03
C LEU A 79 -7.53 26.83 17.83
N GLU A 80 -7.84 26.37 19.05
CA GLU A 80 -8.61 27.14 20.01
C GLU A 80 -8.02 26.91 21.41
N GLY A 81 -7.21 27.85 21.88
CA GLY A 81 -6.47 27.71 23.14
C GLY A 81 -5.56 26.47 23.15
N ASP A 82 -5.73 25.62 24.16
CA ASP A 82 -5.01 24.34 24.34
C ASP A 82 -5.62 23.16 23.53
N THR A 83 -6.56 23.45 22.64
CA THR A 83 -7.33 22.45 21.88
C THR A 83 -7.00 22.54 20.39
N MET A 84 -6.66 21.40 19.79
CA MET A 84 -6.50 21.26 18.35
C MET A 84 -7.80 20.73 17.73
N ILE A 85 -8.41 21.46 16.81
CA ILE A 85 -9.72 21.14 16.24
C ILE A 85 -9.53 20.66 14.81
N ILE A 86 -9.80 19.38 14.56
CA ILE A 86 -9.75 18.74 13.25
C ILE A 86 -11.13 18.84 12.60
N MET A 87 -11.21 19.59 11.50
CA MET A 87 -12.43 19.86 10.76
C MET A 87 -12.65 18.86 9.62
N ASP A 88 -11.57 18.46 8.94
CA ASP A 88 -11.62 17.52 7.82
C ASP A 88 -10.35 16.66 7.76
N ALA A 89 -10.41 15.55 7.03
CA ALA A 89 -9.29 14.66 6.78
C ALA A 89 -9.30 14.14 5.35
N PHE A 90 -8.12 13.88 4.80
CA PHE A 90 -7.96 13.35 3.46
C PHE A 90 -6.83 12.32 3.38
N ALA A 91 -7.04 11.29 2.56
CA ALA A 91 -6.07 10.23 2.33
C ALA A 91 -4.90 10.76 1.49
N LEU A 92 -3.69 10.38 1.85
CA LEU A 92 -2.53 10.55 0.97
C LEU A 92 -2.38 9.28 0.11
N PRO A 93 -1.94 9.39 -1.16
CA PRO A 93 -1.74 8.25 -2.04
C PRO A 93 -0.43 7.51 -1.71
N VAL A 94 -0.23 7.19 -0.43
CA VAL A 94 0.95 6.51 0.09
C VAL A 94 0.51 5.37 1.00
N GLN A 95 1.11 4.19 0.80
CA GLN A 95 0.99 3.10 1.76
C GLN A 95 1.95 3.37 2.92
N GLY A 96 1.42 3.40 4.13
CA GLY A 96 2.24 3.44 5.33
C GLY A 96 2.95 2.09 5.45
N THR A 97 4.25 2.12 5.68
CA THR A 97 4.95 0.95 6.21
C THR A 97 5.76 1.45 7.37
N GLU A 98 5.81 0.69 8.46
CA GLU A 98 6.69 0.86 9.63
C GLU A 98 8.21 0.90 9.29
N THR A 99 8.60 1.16 8.03
CA THR A 99 9.99 1.33 7.60
C THR A 99 10.22 2.63 6.84
N ARG A 100 9.17 3.38 6.46
CA ARG A 100 9.30 4.64 5.73
C ARG A 100 8.17 5.60 6.08
N VAL A 101 8.49 6.61 6.88
CA VAL A 101 7.59 7.73 7.18
C VAL A 101 8.24 9.04 6.73
N ASN A 102 8.47 9.14 5.43
CA ASN A 102 8.69 10.43 4.81
C ASN A 102 7.83 10.46 3.56
N ALA A 103 6.66 11.08 3.70
CA ALA A 103 5.74 11.31 2.61
C ALA A 103 6.53 12.06 1.52
N SER A 104 6.72 11.39 0.38
CA SER A 104 7.61 11.82 -0.68
C SER A 104 7.17 13.15 -1.31
N SER A 105 7.93 13.65 -2.28
CA SER A 105 7.59 14.83 -3.08
C SER A 105 6.13 14.84 -3.60
N GLU A 106 5.59 13.66 -3.94
CA GLU A 106 4.23 13.46 -4.42
C GLU A 106 3.17 13.78 -3.35
N ALA A 107 3.43 13.47 -2.07
CA ALA A 107 2.51 13.78 -0.99
C ALA A 107 2.50 15.29 -0.68
N ASN A 108 3.65 15.96 -0.81
CA ASN A 108 3.73 17.41 -0.65
C ASN A 108 2.99 18.14 -1.79
N GLU A 109 3.13 17.69 -3.03
CA GLU A 109 2.38 18.24 -4.17
C GLU A 109 0.87 18.04 -4.00
N PHE A 110 0.46 16.82 -3.61
CA PHE A 110 -0.94 16.52 -3.32
C PHE A 110 -1.50 17.40 -2.20
N MET A 111 -0.74 17.59 -1.12
CA MET A 111 -1.11 18.47 0.00
C MET A 111 -1.32 19.91 -0.46
N VAL A 112 -0.40 20.48 -1.26
CA VAL A 112 -0.54 21.84 -1.78
C VAL A 112 -1.78 21.97 -2.67
N ASN A 113 -2.00 21.01 -3.58
CA ASN A 113 -3.16 21.01 -4.46
C ASN A 113 -4.47 20.87 -3.67
N TRP A 114 -4.51 20.01 -2.67
CA TRP A 114 -5.68 19.82 -1.81
C TRP A 114 -6.00 21.07 -0.98
N LEU A 115 -4.98 21.69 -0.37
CA LEU A 115 -5.16 22.91 0.42
C LEU A 115 -5.64 24.08 -0.45
N ASN A 116 -5.08 24.22 -1.66
CA ASN A 116 -5.54 25.24 -2.62
C ASN A 116 -6.97 24.98 -3.09
N GLY A 117 -7.34 23.72 -3.36
CA GLY A 117 -8.71 23.33 -3.69
C GLY A 117 -9.69 23.52 -2.53
N SER A 118 -9.26 23.31 -1.28
CA SER A 118 -10.07 23.56 -0.09
C SER A 118 -10.38 25.06 0.04
N LYS A 119 -9.37 25.91 -0.17
CA LYS A 119 -9.54 27.37 -0.14
C LYS A 119 -10.52 27.87 -1.21
N SER A 120 -10.52 27.29 -2.41
CA SER A 120 -11.45 27.69 -3.47
C SER A 120 -12.91 27.35 -3.18
N VAL A 121 -13.18 26.41 -2.26
CA VAL A 121 -14.53 26.05 -1.79
C VAL A 121 -14.85 26.60 -0.39
N ASN A 122 -14.16 27.66 0.02
CA ASN A 122 -14.37 28.35 1.30
C ASN A 122 -14.15 27.46 2.54
N LYS A 123 -13.17 26.55 2.47
CA LYS A 123 -12.60 25.82 3.61
C LYS A 123 -11.19 26.37 3.89
N PRO A 124 -11.06 27.45 4.69
CA PRO A 124 -9.81 28.18 4.88
C PRO A 124 -8.79 27.48 5.80
N GLU A 125 -9.19 26.39 6.46
CA GLU A 125 -8.35 25.65 7.39
C GLU A 125 -7.08 25.10 6.75
N ASN A 126 -5.95 25.28 7.44
CA ASN A 126 -4.67 24.72 7.02
C ASN A 126 -4.49 23.30 7.57
N ALA A 127 -3.44 22.62 7.11
CA ALA A 127 -3.05 21.34 7.69
C ALA A 127 -2.66 21.52 9.16
N LEU A 128 -3.16 20.62 10.02
CA LEU A 128 -3.00 20.67 11.47
C LEU A 128 -2.30 19.41 12.02
N GLY A 129 -2.21 18.36 11.21
CA GLY A 129 -1.65 17.10 11.63
C GLY A 129 -1.74 16.03 10.56
N TRP A 130 -1.29 14.84 10.94
CA TRP A 130 -1.36 13.64 10.13
C TRP A 130 -2.03 12.51 10.91
N TYR A 131 -2.64 11.58 10.20
CA TYR A 131 -3.15 10.35 10.78
C TYR A 131 -2.57 9.13 10.08
N HIS A 132 -2.49 8.02 10.80
CA HIS A 132 -2.21 6.70 10.22
C HIS A 132 -2.99 5.61 10.95
N SER A 133 -2.96 4.39 10.40
CA SER A 133 -3.67 3.25 10.96
C SER A 133 -2.74 2.18 11.50
N HIS A 134 -3.09 1.59 12.64
CA HIS A 134 -2.45 0.40 13.22
C HIS A 134 -3.43 -0.78 13.26
N PRO A 135 -3.50 -1.65 12.23
CA PRO A 135 -4.48 -2.73 12.19
C PRO A 135 -4.21 -3.85 13.20
N GLY A 136 -4.81 -3.78 14.39
CA GLY A 136 -4.88 -4.87 15.37
C GLY A 136 -3.91 -4.79 16.56
N TYR A 137 -3.06 -3.76 16.64
CA TYR A 137 -2.07 -3.61 17.71
C TYR A 137 -2.22 -2.34 18.53
N GLY A 138 -3.36 -1.64 18.40
CA GLY A 138 -3.72 -0.51 19.25
C GLY A 138 -3.12 0.82 18.80
N CYS A 139 -3.53 1.88 19.49
CA CYS A 139 -3.20 3.25 19.15
C CYS A 139 -2.04 3.75 20.02
N TRP A 140 -0.84 3.84 19.44
CA TRP A 140 0.40 4.32 20.06
C TRP A 140 1.38 4.75 18.96
N LEU A 141 2.52 5.38 19.31
CA LEU A 141 3.52 5.80 18.32
C LEU A 141 4.75 4.87 18.38
N SER A 142 5.10 4.26 17.25
CA SER A 142 6.36 3.52 17.08
C SER A 142 7.59 4.44 17.13
N GLY A 143 8.80 3.89 17.20
CA GLY A 143 10.02 4.70 17.13
C GLY A 143 10.12 5.58 15.87
N ILE A 144 9.56 5.12 14.75
CA ILE A 144 9.53 5.86 13.50
C ILE A 144 8.44 6.94 13.52
N ASP A 145 7.29 6.66 14.12
CA ASP A 145 6.23 7.66 14.28
C ASP A 145 6.67 8.79 15.21
N VAL A 146 7.39 8.45 16.29
CA VAL A 146 8.00 9.45 17.18
C VAL A 146 8.99 10.31 16.42
N THR A 147 9.87 9.71 15.61
CA THR A 147 10.85 10.46 14.81
C THR A 147 10.17 11.38 13.80
N THR A 148 9.13 10.88 13.13
CA THR A 148 8.34 11.63 12.14
C THR A 148 7.60 12.78 12.80
N GLN A 149 6.90 12.49 13.90
CA GLN A 149 6.12 13.47 14.62
C GLN A 149 7.02 14.56 15.23
N SER A 150 8.20 14.19 15.74
CA SER A 150 9.20 15.13 16.21
C SER A 150 9.69 16.05 15.07
N THR A 151 9.98 15.47 13.90
CA THR A 151 10.36 16.21 12.69
C THR A 151 9.25 17.17 12.24
N ASN A 152 8.00 16.70 12.20
CA ASN A 152 6.85 17.54 11.83
C ASN A 152 6.62 18.66 12.85
N GLN A 153 6.73 18.40 14.15
CA GLN A 153 6.67 19.44 15.19
C GLN A 153 7.85 20.42 15.13
N GLN A 154 8.97 20.05 14.51
CA GLN A 154 10.09 20.96 14.30
C GLN A 154 9.81 21.94 13.14
N PHE A 155 9.26 21.46 12.02
CA PHE A 155 9.10 22.26 10.80
C PHE A 155 7.69 22.82 10.57
N GLN A 156 6.65 22.19 11.13
CA GLN A 156 5.24 22.48 10.86
C GLN A 156 4.41 22.69 12.14
N ASP A 157 5.06 23.01 13.27
CA ASP A 157 4.35 23.28 14.54
C ASP A 157 3.35 24.43 14.39
N PRO A 158 2.09 24.29 14.79
CA PRO A 158 1.50 23.22 15.61
C PRO A 158 1.09 21.97 14.82
N TRP A 159 1.58 20.78 15.24
CA TRP A 159 1.29 19.51 14.54
C TRP A 159 0.87 18.36 15.47
N VAL A 160 -0.16 17.59 15.11
CA VAL A 160 -0.64 16.40 15.88
C VAL A 160 -0.58 15.11 15.07
N ALA A 161 -0.26 13.99 15.73
CA ALA A 161 -0.36 12.64 15.17
C ALA A 161 -1.64 11.98 15.68
N VAL A 162 -2.44 11.39 14.79
CA VAL A 162 -3.61 10.58 15.14
C VAL A 162 -3.41 9.14 14.66
N VAL A 163 -3.69 8.16 15.52
CA VAL A 163 -3.58 6.73 15.22
C VAL A 163 -4.95 6.10 15.36
N ILE A 164 -5.35 5.27 14.40
CA ILE A 164 -6.63 4.57 14.39
C ILE A 164 -6.40 3.07 14.23
N ASP A 165 -7.02 2.24 15.07
CA ASP A 165 -7.04 0.79 14.89
C ASP A 165 -8.39 0.35 14.27
N PRO A 166 -8.44 0.06 12.95
CA PRO A 166 -9.68 -0.34 12.29
C PRO A 166 -10.20 -1.72 12.75
N ASN A 167 -9.31 -2.63 13.17
CA ASN A 167 -9.69 -3.98 13.58
C ASN A 167 -10.33 -3.97 14.97
N ARG A 168 -9.75 -3.20 15.91
CA ARG A 168 -10.32 -2.99 17.24
C ARG A 168 -11.61 -2.19 17.18
N THR A 169 -11.67 -1.18 16.31
CA THR A 169 -12.90 -0.40 16.07
C THR A 169 -14.10 -1.30 15.74
N ILE A 170 -13.93 -2.25 14.81
CA ILE A 170 -15.01 -3.17 14.43
C ILE A 170 -15.36 -4.14 15.58
N SER A 171 -14.34 -4.61 16.30
CA SER A 171 -14.49 -5.59 17.38
C SER A 171 -15.19 -5.00 18.60
N ALA A 172 -14.82 -3.78 18.98
CA ALA A 172 -15.35 -3.08 20.15
C ALA A 172 -16.66 -2.32 19.89
N GLY A 173 -16.98 -1.99 18.63
CA GLY A 173 -18.13 -1.13 18.27
C GLY A 173 -17.83 0.37 18.45
N ARG A 174 -16.89 0.73 19.31
CA ARG A 174 -16.36 2.09 19.48
C ARG A 174 -15.11 2.30 18.64
N VAL A 175 -14.93 3.50 18.07
CA VAL A 175 -13.71 3.83 17.34
C VAL A 175 -12.51 3.80 18.29
N ASP A 176 -11.52 2.98 17.95
CA ASP A 176 -10.24 2.94 18.64
C ASP A 176 -9.31 3.96 18.00
N ILE A 177 -9.06 5.05 18.72
CA ILE A 177 -8.34 6.23 18.24
C ILE A 177 -7.49 6.83 19.37
N GLY A 178 -6.27 7.24 19.02
CA GLY A 178 -5.39 7.99 19.89
C GLY A 178 -4.84 9.23 19.19
N ALA A 179 -4.71 10.34 19.91
CA ALA A 179 -4.05 11.54 19.42
C ALA A 179 -2.82 11.84 20.28
N PHE A 180 -1.68 12.14 19.64
CA PHE A 180 -0.39 12.19 20.30
C PHE A 180 0.44 13.38 19.86
N ARG A 181 1.28 13.86 20.79
CA ARG A 181 2.36 14.80 20.53
C ARG A 181 3.64 14.33 21.20
N THR A 182 4.77 14.56 20.54
CA THR A 182 6.10 14.23 21.05
C THR A 182 6.64 15.33 21.93
N TYR A 183 7.39 14.94 22.96
CA TYR A 183 8.15 15.89 23.77
C TYR A 183 9.39 16.38 23.01
N PRO A 184 9.88 17.62 23.27
CA PRO A 184 11.15 18.09 22.74
C PRO A 184 12.33 17.22 23.17
N GLN A 185 13.37 17.15 22.34
CA GLN A 185 14.59 16.41 22.69
C GLN A 185 15.20 16.93 24.01
N GLY A 186 15.49 16.00 24.93
CA GLY A 186 16.07 16.31 26.25
C GLY A 186 15.04 16.65 27.34
N TYR A 187 13.75 16.72 27.02
CA TYR A 187 12.71 16.87 28.03
C TYR A 187 12.41 15.54 28.73
N MET A 188 12.45 15.52 30.07
CA MET A 188 12.05 14.37 30.88
C MET A 188 10.66 14.61 31.47
N PRO A 189 9.64 13.80 31.11
CA PRO A 189 8.29 13.99 31.65
C PRO A 189 8.24 13.67 33.15
N PRO A 190 7.45 14.42 33.95
CA PRO A 190 7.40 14.25 35.41
C PRO A 190 6.75 12.94 35.87
N LYS A 191 5.94 12.28 35.02
CA LYS A 191 5.37 10.93 35.24
C LYS A 191 5.26 10.20 33.90
N SER A 192 5.54 8.90 33.87
CA SER A 192 5.23 8.05 32.74
C SER A 192 3.71 7.90 32.62
N THR A 193 3.13 8.39 31.53
CA THR A 193 1.72 8.17 31.21
C THR A 193 1.56 6.73 30.72
N SER A 194 1.05 5.83 31.55
CA SER A 194 0.79 4.45 31.13
C SER A 194 -0.44 4.43 30.23
N ILE A 195 -0.25 4.13 28.95
CA ILE A 195 -1.34 3.82 28.02
C ILE A 195 -1.70 2.35 28.25
N ASP A 196 -2.83 2.09 28.89
CA ASP A 196 -3.28 0.72 29.19
C ASP A 196 -4.01 0.16 27.95
N GLN A 197 -3.25 -0.53 27.10
CA GLN A 197 -3.76 -1.22 25.91
C GLN A 197 -3.11 -2.61 25.78
N ASN A 198 -3.89 -3.59 25.34
CA ASN A 198 -3.35 -4.91 25.03
C ASN A 198 -2.51 -4.83 23.74
N ILE A 199 -1.19 -4.87 23.82
CA ILE A 199 -0.29 -4.79 22.66
C ILE A 199 0.27 -6.18 22.35
N PRO A 200 0.34 -6.63 21.08
CA PRO A 200 0.93 -7.91 20.74
C PRO A 200 2.39 -8.01 21.17
N GLN A 201 2.84 -9.21 21.50
CA GLN A 201 4.17 -9.46 22.06
C GLN A 201 5.29 -9.05 21.10
N SER A 202 5.08 -9.18 19.79
CA SER A 202 6.04 -8.72 18.75
C SER A 202 6.27 -7.21 18.72
N LYS A 203 5.40 -6.42 19.38
CA LYS A 203 5.43 -4.95 19.38
C LYS A 203 5.69 -4.34 20.76
N ILE A 204 5.72 -5.16 21.80
CA ILE A 204 5.79 -4.68 23.19
C ILE A 204 7.12 -4.00 23.50
N GLU A 205 8.22 -4.46 22.90
CA GLU A 205 9.55 -3.87 23.07
C GLU A 205 9.62 -2.46 22.48
N ASP A 206 9.19 -2.30 21.22
CA ASP A 206 9.18 -1.00 20.53
C ASP A 206 8.26 0.01 21.24
N PHE A 207 7.08 -0.44 21.67
CA PHE A 207 6.19 0.37 22.50
C PHE A 207 6.87 0.81 23.81
N GLY A 208 7.49 -0.13 24.54
CA GLY A 208 8.10 0.13 25.84
C GLY A 208 9.27 1.12 25.80
N VAL A 209 10.08 1.10 24.74
CA VAL A 209 11.23 2.02 24.56
C VAL A 209 10.77 3.45 24.30
N HIS A 210 9.67 3.64 23.56
CA HIS A 210 9.25 4.94 23.07
C HIS A 210 8.06 5.57 23.81
N ALA A 211 7.39 4.84 24.73
CA ALA A 211 6.22 5.32 25.47
C ALA A 211 6.42 6.65 26.22
N ASN A 212 7.64 6.95 26.69
CA ASN A 212 7.94 8.20 27.40
C ASN A 212 8.32 9.37 26.48
N ALA A 213 8.43 9.15 25.17
CA ALA A 213 8.81 10.17 24.20
C ALA A 213 7.63 11.05 23.74
N TYR A 214 6.40 10.67 24.07
CA TYR A 214 5.19 11.37 23.67
C TYR A 214 4.14 11.35 24.79
N TYR A 215 3.07 12.11 24.59
CA TYR A 215 1.89 12.10 25.45
C TYR A 215 0.62 12.06 24.62
N GLN A 216 -0.43 11.49 25.21
CA GLN A 216 -1.75 11.39 24.60
C GLN A 216 -2.60 12.61 24.95
N LEU A 217 -3.32 13.12 23.95
CA LEU A 217 -4.29 14.19 24.10
C LEU A 217 -5.68 13.58 24.30
N GLU A 218 -6.52 14.27 25.05
CA GLU A 218 -7.93 13.89 25.23
C GLU A 218 -8.69 14.10 23.92
N VAL A 219 -9.21 13.01 23.34
CA VAL A 219 -9.97 13.03 22.09
C VAL A 219 -11.45 13.19 22.40
N SER A 220 -12.09 14.17 21.77
CA SER A 220 -13.55 14.35 21.79
C SER A 220 -14.08 14.53 20.37
N ILE A 221 -15.31 14.09 20.12
CA ILE A 221 -15.90 14.06 18.78
C ILE A 221 -17.08 15.02 18.72
N PHE A 222 -17.18 15.78 17.63
CA PHE A 222 -18.27 16.74 17.46
C PHE A 222 -18.88 16.67 16.06
N LYS A 223 -20.14 17.10 15.93
CA LYS A 223 -20.87 17.23 14.66
C LYS A 223 -21.62 18.55 14.55
N SER A 224 -21.88 18.99 13.33
CA SER A 224 -22.85 20.04 13.04
C SER A 224 -24.27 19.48 12.99
N SER A 225 -25.25 20.33 13.27
CA SER A 225 -26.67 20.05 12.99
C SER A 225 -26.94 19.74 11.51
N LEU A 226 -26.11 20.26 10.58
CA LEU A 226 -26.23 20.02 9.14
C LEU A 226 -25.54 18.73 8.67
N ASP A 227 -24.59 18.20 9.45
CA ASP A 227 -23.81 17.00 9.08
C ASP A 227 -24.70 15.77 8.93
N LYS A 228 -25.86 15.75 9.60
CA LYS A 228 -26.83 14.65 9.51
C LYS A 228 -27.12 14.21 8.08
N LYS A 229 -27.30 15.15 7.14
CA LYS A 229 -27.56 14.82 5.72
C LYS A 229 -26.34 14.21 5.02
N LEU A 230 -25.15 14.72 5.30
CA LEU A 230 -23.90 14.22 4.73
C LEU A 230 -23.59 12.83 5.28
N LEU A 231 -23.78 12.66 6.59
CA LEU A 231 -23.64 11.41 7.30
C LEU A 231 -24.65 10.39 6.79
N ASP A 232 -25.92 10.75 6.56
CA ASP A 232 -26.92 9.86 5.97
C ASP A 232 -26.48 9.35 4.57
N LEU A 233 -25.93 10.22 3.72
CA LEU A 233 -25.42 9.85 2.39
C LEU A 233 -24.18 8.95 2.45
N LEU A 234 -23.21 9.29 3.31
CA LEU A 234 -22.03 8.47 3.56
C LEU A 234 -22.44 7.10 4.12
N TRP A 235 -23.34 7.08 5.10
CA TRP A 235 -23.83 5.86 5.74
C TRP A 235 -24.58 4.98 4.75
N ASN A 236 -25.42 5.57 3.89
CA ASN A 236 -26.17 4.86 2.84
C ASN A 236 -25.29 4.14 1.81
N LYS A 237 -24.04 4.57 1.61
CA LYS A 237 -23.09 3.89 0.72
C LYS A 237 -22.40 2.68 1.38
N TYR A 238 -22.26 2.68 2.71
CA TYR A 238 -21.43 1.71 3.44
C TYR A 238 -22.20 0.77 4.39
N TRP A 239 -23.47 1.04 4.68
CA TRP A 239 -24.28 0.17 5.55
C TRP A 239 -24.47 -1.23 4.96
N VAL A 240 -24.52 -1.37 3.63
CA VAL A 240 -24.61 -2.70 2.99
C VAL A 240 -23.39 -3.54 3.36
N ASN A 241 -22.18 -2.97 3.39
CA ASN A 241 -20.96 -3.69 3.78
C ASN A 241 -20.80 -3.89 5.29
N THR A 242 -21.50 -3.12 6.11
CA THR A 242 -21.40 -3.20 7.58
C THR A 242 -22.49 -4.10 8.17
N LEU A 243 -23.68 -4.20 7.55
CA LEU A 243 -24.79 -5.05 7.99
C LEU A 243 -24.84 -6.41 7.29
N SER A 244 -24.23 -6.57 6.11
CA SER A 244 -24.10 -7.89 5.44
C SER A 244 -22.94 -8.72 5.98
N GLN A 245 -22.04 -8.10 6.75
CA GLN A 245 -20.85 -8.74 7.27
C GLN A 245 -21.06 -9.17 8.72
N SER A 246 -20.99 -10.47 8.97
CA SER A 246 -20.89 -10.99 10.33
C SER A 246 -19.57 -10.54 10.95
N LYS A 247 -19.62 -9.87 12.11
CA LYS A 247 -18.42 -9.44 12.86
C LYS A 247 -17.44 -10.60 13.09
N LEU A 248 -17.95 -11.82 13.28
CA LEU A 248 -17.16 -13.04 13.45
C LEU A 248 -16.45 -13.50 12.16
N ILE A 249 -17.01 -13.20 10.99
CA ILE A 249 -16.43 -13.59 9.70
C ILE A 249 -15.38 -12.55 9.28
N THR A 250 -15.70 -11.26 9.39
CA THR A 250 -14.79 -10.18 8.98
C THR A 250 -13.52 -10.13 9.83
N ASN A 251 -13.64 -10.35 11.15
CA ASN A 251 -12.49 -10.29 12.07
C ASN A 251 -11.90 -11.67 12.40
N ARG A 252 -12.22 -12.72 11.63
CA ARG A 252 -11.76 -14.09 11.93
C ARG A 252 -10.24 -14.19 12.03
N ALA A 253 -9.52 -13.57 11.09
CA ALA A 253 -8.06 -13.55 11.09
C ALA A 253 -7.53 -12.88 12.36
N TYR A 254 -7.97 -11.66 12.64
CA TYR A 254 -7.61 -10.91 13.85
C TYR A 254 -7.87 -11.69 15.14
N LEU A 255 -9.04 -12.32 15.29
CA LEU A 255 -9.35 -13.13 16.47
C LEU A 255 -8.44 -14.34 16.62
N THR A 256 -8.09 -14.99 15.50
CA THR A 256 -7.17 -16.14 15.50
C THR A 256 -5.77 -15.68 15.91
N ASP A 257 -5.32 -14.54 15.40
CA ASP A 257 -4.01 -13.97 15.73
C ASP A 257 -3.94 -13.54 17.22
N GLN A 258 -5.02 -12.96 17.77
CA GLN A 258 -5.09 -12.62 19.20
C GLN A 258 -5.02 -13.87 20.11
N ILE A 259 -5.63 -14.98 19.69
CA ILE A 259 -5.53 -16.25 20.43
C ILE A 259 -4.10 -16.79 20.37
N SER A 260 -3.45 -16.70 19.20
CA SER A 260 -2.04 -17.09 19.05
C SER A 260 -1.11 -16.23 19.92
N ASP A 261 -1.30 -14.91 19.93
CA ASP A 261 -0.52 -13.97 20.76
C ASP A 261 -0.73 -14.26 22.26
N LEU A 262 -1.97 -14.55 22.67
CA LEU A 262 -2.25 -14.95 24.06
C LEU A 262 -1.54 -16.26 24.43
N GLN A 263 -1.47 -17.23 23.51
CA GLN A 263 -0.73 -18.47 23.73
C GLN A 263 0.76 -18.21 23.98
N ASP A 264 1.37 -17.28 23.24
CA ASP A 264 2.79 -16.97 23.40
C ASP A 264 3.06 -16.18 24.69
N LYS A 265 2.18 -15.25 25.07
CA LYS A 265 2.23 -14.56 26.37
C LYS A 265 2.09 -15.54 27.54
N LEU A 266 1.22 -16.55 27.42
CA LEU A 266 1.06 -17.59 28.44
C LEU A 266 2.33 -18.44 28.58
N LYS A 267 2.96 -18.84 27.47
CA LYS A 267 4.26 -19.56 27.50
C LYS A 267 5.35 -18.72 28.16
N GLU A 268 5.42 -17.42 27.89
CA GLU A 268 6.40 -16.53 28.51
C GLU A 268 6.15 -16.39 30.02
N ALA A 269 4.90 -16.22 30.44
CA ALA A 269 4.54 -16.18 31.86
C ALA A 269 4.88 -17.50 32.57
N GLU A 270 4.63 -18.64 31.93
CA GLU A 270 5.01 -19.96 32.43
C GLU A 270 6.53 -20.10 32.56
N MET A 271 7.29 -19.73 31.53
CA MET A 271 8.77 -19.71 31.60
C MET A 271 9.30 -18.76 32.68
N GLY A 272 8.68 -17.60 32.87
CA GLY A 272 9.02 -16.66 33.94
C GLY A 272 8.77 -17.19 35.35
N LEU A 273 7.75 -18.04 35.53
CA LEU A 273 7.47 -18.74 36.78
C LEU A 273 8.51 -19.84 37.05
N TYR A 274 8.88 -20.63 36.04
CA TYR A 274 9.94 -21.64 36.16
C TYR A 274 11.34 -21.02 36.35
N GLY A 275 11.61 -19.86 35.73
CA GLY A 275 12.88 -19.13 35.85
C GLY A 275 13.11 -18.47 37.22
N ARG A 276 12.04 -18.11 37.94
CA ARG A 276 12.11 -17.61 39.33
C ARG A 276 12.18 -18.71 40.39
N GLY A 277 11.85 -19.95 40.05
CA GLY A 277 11.80 -21.08 40.98
C GLY A 277 13.13 -21.77 41.28
N ASN A 278 14.22 -21.44 40.58
CA ASN A 278 15.48 -22.21 40.68
C ASN A 278 16.53 -21.65 41.65
N ALA A 279 16.12 -20.80 42.57
CA ALA A 279 16.95 -20.37 43.70
C ALA A 279 16.26 -20.68 45.03
N GLU A 280 15.85 -21.94 45.25
CA GLU A 280 15.81 -22.58 46.57
C GLU A 280 15.28 -24.03 46.50
N LYS A 281 16.11 -24.99 46.98
CA LYS A 281 15.80 -26.37 47.45
C LYS A 281 15.41 -27.41 46.37
N SER A 282 16.31 -28.34 46.03
CA SER A 282 16.69 -29.60 46.71
C SER A 282 15.71 -30.77 46.51
N ASP A 283 16.20 -31.78 45.76
CA ASP A 283 15.90 -33.22 45.81
C ASP A 283 14.54 -33.68 46.35
N ASN A 284 13.61 -33.97 45.42
CA ASN A 284 12.83 -35.21 45.30
C ASN A 284 11.54 -34.91 44.52
N ASP A 285 11.52 -35.13 43.21
CA ASP A 285 10.38 -35.82 42.57
C ASP A 285 10.71 -36.23 41.12
N SER A 286 11.47 -37.32 40.97
CA SER A 286 11.57 -38.02 39.70
C SER A 286 10.35 -38.94 39.55
N GLY A 287 9.21 -38.41 39.11
CA GLY A 287 8.01 -39.23 39.16
C GLY A 287 6.74 -38.80 38.45
N LEU A 288 6.65 -37.76 37.61
CA LEU A 288 5.33 -37.44 37.00
C LEU A 288 5.27 -36.63 35.69
N VAL A 289 6.33 -36.59 34.88
CA VAL A 289 6.30 -35.87 33.56
C VAL A 289 6.57 -36.78 32.35
N LYS A 290 6.58 -38.11 32.53
CA LYS A 290 6.88 -39.08 31.45
C LYS A 290 5.68 -39.86 30.91
N ALA A 291 4.47 -39.31 31.01
CA ALA A 291 3.26 -39.95 30.51
C ALA A 291 2.29 -38.95 29.88
N MET A 292 2.66 -38.29 28.77
CA MET A 292 1.69 -37.65 27.85
C MET A 292 2.26 -37.24 26.47
N ALA A 293 3.32 -37.90 26.00
CA ALA A 293 3.92 -37.64 24.67
C ALA A 293 4.07 -38.92 23.84
N LYS A 294 2.98 -39.72 23.72
CA LYS A 294 3.03 -40.95 22.91
C LYS A 294 1.76 -41.34 22.15
N ASP A 295 0.87 -40.41 21.83
CA ASP A 295 -0.29 -40.70 20.96
C ASP A 295 -0.57 -39.53 19.99
N ALA A 296 0.17 -39.48 18.87
CA ALA A 296 -0.26 -38.85 17.60
C ALA A 296 0.71 -39.17 16.44
N LEU A 297 1.14 -40.42 16.32
CA LEU A 297 1.82 -40.94 15.13
C LEU A 297 1.34 -42.38 14.96
N PHE A 298 0.21 -42.60 14.27
CA PHE A 298 -0.15 -43.83 13.55
C PHE A 298 -1.60 -43.73 13.05
N ASN A 299 -1.80 -43.32 11.79
CA ASN A 299 -2.83 -43.94 10.94
C ASN A 299 -2.62 -43.55 9.46
N ARG A 300 -1.73 -44.30 8.79
CA ARG A 300 -1.87 -44.61 7.37
C ARG A 300 -2.48 -46.00 7.29
N SER A 301 -3.59 -46.18 6.58
CA SER A 301 -3.83 -47.27 5.63
C SER A 301 -5.26 -47.24 5.07
N GLY A 302 -5.36 -47.25 3.73
CA GLY A 302 -6.45 -47.89 2.99
C GLY A 302 -7.47 -46.96 2.32
N CYS A 303 -7.29 -46.67 1.03
CA CYS A 303 -8.11 -47.31 -0.02
C CYS A 303 -7.62 -46.91 -1.43
N THR A 304 -7.38 -47.92 -2.26
CA THR A 304 -7.03 -47.87 -3.69
C THR A 304 -8.29 -47.84 -4.57
N HIS A 305 -8.13 -47.39 -5.83
CA HIS A 305 -9.02 -47.46 -7.00
C HIS A 305 -9.92 -46.23 -7.28
N ASN A 306 -9.50 -45.38 -8.23
CA ASN A 306 -10.01 -45.41 -9.61
C ASN A 306 -9.38 -44.26 -10.42
N HIS A 307 -8.35 -44.60 -11.19
CA HIS A 307 -8.00 -43.88 -12.41
C HIS A 307 -9.03 -44.29 -13.47
N ASP A 308 -9.84 -43.34 -13.95
CA ASP A 308 -10.24 -43.20 -15.34
C ASP A 308 -11.40 -42.20 -15.47
N LYS A 309 -11.35 -41.41 -16.54
CA LYS A 309 -12.30 -40.38 -16.99
C LYS A 309 -12.02 -38.96 -16.49
N LEU A 310 -11.08 -38.30 -17.15
CA LEU A 310 -11.13 -36.88 -17.54
C LEU A 310 -10.06 -36.63 -18.62
N ARG A 311 -10.16 -37.38 -19.72
CA ARG A 311 -9.32 -37.20 -20.93
C ARG A 311 -10.25 -37.19 -22.15
N ALA A 312 -11.04 -36.13 -22.26
CA ALA A 312 -11.89 -35.85 -23.43
C ALA A 312 -12.32 -34.37 -23.43
N SER A 313 -11.36 -33.46 -23.64
CA SER A 313 -11.63 -32.09 -24.10
C SER A 313 -10.38 -31.36 -24.62
N ALA A 314 -9.32 -32.10 -24.99
CA ALA A 314 -8.06 -31.51 -25.44
C ALA A 314 -7.87 -31.49 -26.98
N ASP A 315 -8.77 -32.13 -27.75
CA ASP A 315 -8.51 -32.40 -29.18
C ASP A 315 -9.25 -31.49 -30.17
N THR A 316 -10.00 -30.47 -29.71
CA THR A 316 -10.78 -29.60 -30.62
C THR A 316 -10.13 -28.25 -30.92
N VAL A 317 -9.04 -27.87 -30.26
CA VAL A 317 -8.43 -26.52 -30.40
C VAL A 317 -7.19 -26.51 -31.32
N SER A 318 -6.74 -27.65 -31.84
CA SER A 318 -5.51 -27.76 -32.65
C SER A 318 -5.65 -27.39 -34.14
N ARG A 319 -6.77 -26.79 -34.58
CA ARG A 319 -7.05 -26.55 -36.02
C ARG A 319 -7.30 -25.11 -36.45
N LEU A 320 -6.96 -24.12 -35.63
CA LEU A 320 -7.02 -22.71 -36.03
C LEU A 320 -5.73 -22.02 -35.60
N ASN A 321 -4.69 -22.10 -36.44
CA ASN A 321 -3.65 -21.08 -36.67
C ASN A 321 -2.51 -21.69 -37.50
N THR A 322 -2.70 -21.74 -38.81
CA THR A 322 -1.61 -21.87 -39.77
C THR A 322 -1.77 -20.77 -40.81
N GLU A 323 -1.33 -19.55 -40.47
CA GLU A 323 -0.83 -18.60 -41.44
C GLU A 323 0.49 -18.04 -40.92
N GLN A 324 1.48 -18.13 -41.80
CA GLN A 324 2.90 -17.94 -41.55
C GLN A 324 3.22 -16.46 -41.25
N THR A 325 4.03 -16.21 -40.22
CA THR A 325 4.92 -15.05 -40.15
C THR A 325 6.32 -15.55 -39.76
N GLU A 326 7.33 -15.10 -40.49
CA GLU A 326 8.75 -15.46 -40.34
C GLU A 326 9.30 -15.23 -38.91
N PRO A 327 10.39 -15.90 -38.50
CA PRO A 327 10.91 -15.79 -37.13
C PRO A 327 11.47 -14.39 -36.88
N MET A 328 10.70 -13.56 -36.19
CA MET A 328 11.09 -12.21 -35.81
C MET A 328 12.04 -12.23 -34.60
N GLN A 329 13.32 -12.00 -34.90
CA GLN A 329 14.39 -11.40 -34.08
C GLN A 329 14.72 -11.95 -32.67
N ILE A 330 16.00 -12.27 -32.48
CA ILE A 330 16.65 -12.69 -31.23
C ILE A 330 16.46 -11.59 -30.17
N GLY A 331 15.47 -11.72 -29.28
CA GLY A 331 15.24 -10.77 -28.18
C GLY A 331 13.78 -10.51 -27.78
N LEU A 332 12.81 -10.93 -28.62
CA LEU A 332 11.38 -10.81 -28.31
C LEU A 332 10.89 -12.00 -27.50
N VAL A 333 10.33 -11.72 -26.33
CA VAL A 333 9.61 -12.71 -25.54
C VAL A 333 8.15 -12.33 -25.50
N ASN A 334 7.35 -13.11 -26.23
CA ASN A 334 5.90 -13.03 -26.18
C ASN A 334 5.38 -14.11 -25.24
N ILE A 335 4.86 -13.72 -24.08
CA ILE A 335 4.38 -14.67 -23.07
C ILE A 335 3.19 -15.48 -23.62
N SER A 336 2.44 -14.93 -24.58
CA SER A 336 1.36 -15.68 -25.24
C SER A 336 1.84 -16.88 -26.06
N HIS A 337 3.14 -17.04 -26.33
CA HIS A 337 3.68 -18.22 -27.01
C HIS A 337 4.15 -19.31 -26.03
N ASN A 338 4.11 -19.07 -24.71
CA ASN A 338 4.48 -20.06 -23.71
C ASN A 338 3.30 -21.01 -23.41
N VAL A 339 3.42 -22.26 -23.85
CA VAL A 339 2.32 -23.25 -23.92
C VAL A 339 1.69 -23.55 -22.55
N SER A 340 2.44 -23.43 -21.46
CA SER A 340 1.96 -23.77 -20.12
C SER A 340 0.91 -22.77 -19.59
N HIS A 341 0.94 -21.51 -20.02
CA HIS A 341 0.14 -20.42 -19.43
C HIS A 341 -0.83 -19.76 -20.43
N ILE A 342 -0.86 -20.23 -21.68
CA ILE A 342 -1.55 -19.56 -22.78
C ILE A 342 -3.05 -19.34 -22.53
N ASN A 343 -3.77 -20.32 -21.98
CA ASN A 343 -5.21 -20.22 -21.74
C ASN A 343 -5.55 -19.22 -20.62
N VAL A 344 -4.72 -19.14 -19.59
CA VAL A 344 -4.91 -18.18 -18.50
C VAL A 344 -4.70 -16.77 -19.03
N LEU A 345 -3.60 -16.54 -19.76
CA LEU A 345 -3.32 -15.25 -20.35
C LEU A 345 -4.41 -14.82 -21.35
N ILE A 346 -4.88 -15.72 -22.22
CA ILE A 346 -6.01 -15.45 -23.13
C ILE A 346 -7.25 -15.04 -22.34
N GLY A 347 -7.58 -15.73 -21.25
CA GLY A 347 -8.72 -15.38 -20.39
C GLY A 347 -8.59 -13.99 -19.79
N LEU A 348 -7.41 -13.66 -19.24
CA LEU A 348 -7.12 -12.33 -18.68
C LEU A 348 -7.21 -11.24 -19.75
N MET A 349 -6.57 -11.48 -20.91
CA MET A 349 -6.60 -10.58 -22.06
C MET A 349 -8.02 -10.37 -22.58
N THR A 350 -8.86 -11.41 -22.59
CA THR A 350 -10.26 -11.31 -23.02
C THR A 350 -11.02 -10.32 -22.15
N ILE A 351 -10.84 -10.39 -20.83
CA ILE A 351 -11.51 -9.48 -19.90
C ILE A 351 -10.99 -8.05 -20.08
N ILE A 352 -9.69 -7.83 -20.07
CA ILE A 352 -9.17 -6.46 -20.21
C ILE A 352 -9.43 -5.86 -21.61
N ARG A 353 -9.78 -6.65 -22.62
CA ARG A 353 -10.16 -6.17 -23.95
C ARG A 353 -11.65 -5.83 -24.07
N ASP A 354 -12.51 -6.39 -23.22
CA ASP A 354 -13.94 -6.08 -23.28
C ASP A 354 -14.18 -4.63 -22.83
N LYS A 355 -14.88 -3.88 -23.69
CA LYS A 355 -15.25 -2.48 -23.45
C LYS A 355 -16.23 -2.32 -22.27
N ASN A 356 -16.94 -3.39 -21.91
CA ASN A 356 -17.93 -3.38 -20.83
C ASN A 356 -17.33 -3.75 -19.47
N THR A 357 -16.06 -4.16 -19.42
CA THR A 357 -15.38 -4.50 -18.17
C THR A 357 -15.30 -3.29 -17.25
N SER A 358 -15.78 -3.48 -16.01
CA SER A 358 -15.73 -2.45 -14.99
C SER A 358 -14.28 -2.06 -14.66
N ARG A 359 -14.06 -0.83 -14.21
CA ARG A 359 -12.73 -0.34 -13.84
C ARG A 359 -12.04 -1.23 -12.79
N GLY A 360 -12.79 -1.67 -11.77
CA GLY A 360 -12.25 -2.54 -10.73
C GLY A 360 -11.76 -3.88 -11.26
N GLU A 361 -12.51 -4.50 -12.18
CA GLU A 361 -12.07 -5.73 -12.84
C GLU A 361 -10.91 -5.47 -13.79
N PHE A 362 -10.94 -4.37 -14.56
CA PHE A 362 -9.85 -4.02 -15.47
C PHE A 362 -8.52 -3.89 -14.71
N ILE A 363 -8.50 -3.18 -13.57
CA ILE A 363 -7.34 -3.06 -12.70
C ILE A 363 -6.90 -4.44 -12.20
N PHE A 364 -7.82 -5.20 -11.58
CA PHE A 364 -7.51 -6.51 -11.02
C PHE A 364 -6.90 -7.48 -12.04
N TYR A 365 -7.50 -7.60 -13.23
CA TYR A 365 -7.01 -8.51 -14.27
C TYR A 365 -5.76 -7.98 -14.98
N SER A 366 -5.62 -6.65 -15.12
CA SER A 366 -4.38 -6.05 -15.64
C SER A 366 -3.20 -6.29 -14.70
N ASP A 367 -3.38 -6.10 -13.39
CA ASP A 367 -2.33 -6.33 -12.39
C ASP A 367 -1.85 -7.78 -12.41
N ARG A 368 -2.76 -8.73 -12.64
CA ARG A 368 -2.41 -10.15 -12.83
C ARG A 368 -1.53 -10.38 -14.07
N ILE A 369 -1.83 -9.71 -15.19
CA ILE A 369 -1.00 -9.81 -16.40
C ILE A 369 0.35 -9.14 -16.17
N ILE A 370 0.37 -7.96 -15.57
CA ILE A 370 1.58 -7.20 -15.23
C ILE A 370 2.48 -8.04 -14.33
N ARG A 371 1.94 -8.74 -13.33
CA ARG A 371 2.74 -9.63 -12.47
C ARG A 371 3.47 -10.70 -13.27
N LEU A 372 2.79 -11.35 -14.21
CA LEU A 372 3.40 -12.34 -15.09
C LEU A 372 4.53 -11.72 -15.95
N LEU A 373 4.31 -10.50 -16.45
CA LEU A 373 5.29 -9.78 -17.26
C LEU A 373 6.52 -9.36 -16.47
N VAL A 374 6.34 -8.93 -15.23
CA VAL A 374 7.44 -8.56 -14.34
C VAL A 374 8.29 -9.78 -14.02
N GLU A 375 7.67 -10.89 -13.60
CA GLU A 375 8.40 -12.14 -13.30
C GLU A 375 9.18 -12.63 -14.53
N GLU A 376 8.58 -12.58 -15.72
CA GLU A 376 9.27 -12.94 -16.96
C GLU A 376 10.38 -11.95 -17.33
N GLY A 377 10.17 -10.65 -17.09
CA GLY A 377 11.20 -9.63 -17.24
C GLY A 377 12.42 -9.90 -16.37
N LEU A 378 12.22 -10.38 -15.14
CA LEU A 378 13.29 -10.73 -14.21
C LEU A 378 14.07 -11.96 -14.65
N ASN A 379 13.44 -12.94 -15.31
CA ASN A 379 14.12 -14.12 -15.88
C ASN A 379 15.19 -13.78 -16.92
N HIS A 380 15.18 -12.55 -17.45
CA HIS A 380 16.16 -12.09 -18.41
C HIS A 380 17.36 -11.36 -17.82
N LEU A 381 17.38 -11.17 -16.51
CA LEU A 381 18.50 -10.60 -15.77
C LEU A 381 19.58 -11.68 -15.51
N PRO A 382 20.86 -11.30 -15.49
CA PRO A 382 21.92 -12.25 -15.21
C PRO A 382 21.85 -12.75 -13.76
N THR A 383 22.26 -14.01 -13.58
CA THR A 383 22.32 -14.68 -12.30
C THR A 383 23.71 -15.26 -12.06
N LEU A 384 24.11 -15.33 -10.79
CA LEU A 384 25.35 -15.95 -10.33
C LEU A 384 25.03 -17.22 -9.56
N PRO A 385 25.82 -18.31 -9.74
CA PRO A 385 25.72 -19.48 -8.89
C PRO A 385 25.89 -19.11 -7.41
N LYS A 386 25.06 -19.70 -6.55
CA LYS A 386 25.09 -19.45 -5.11
C LYS A 386 24.78 -20.74 -4.36
N GLN A 387 25.78 -21.23 -3.63
CA GLN A 387 25.60 -22.34 -2.71
C GLN A 387 25.13 -21.81 -1.35
N ILE A 388 24.14 -22.48 -0.76
CA ILE A 388 23.64 -22.21 0.59
C ILE A 388 23.46 -23.53 1.33
N THR A 389 23.61 -23.54 2.64
CA THR A 389 23.23 -24.69 3.47
C THR A 389 21.78 -24.52 3.90
N THR A 390 20.96 -25.55 3.66
CA THR A 390 19.53 -25.54 4.00
C THR A 390 19.32 -25.82 5.49
N GLU A 391 18.11 -25.58 6.00
CA GLU A 391 17.73 -25.92 7.39
C GLU A 391 17.86 -27.42 7.72
N THR A 392 17.95 -28.29 6.70
CA THR A 392 18.22 -29.72 6.91
C THR A 392 19.72 -30.03 7.06
N GLY A 393 20.59 -29.03 6.96
CA GLY A 393 22.05 -29.17 7.01
C GLY A 393 22.67 -29.62 5.68
N GLU A 394 21.89 -29.69 4.60
CA GLU A 394 22.34 -30.11 3.28
C GLU A 394 22.69 -28.90 2.43
N ASP A 395 23.77 -28.98 1.66
CA ASP A 395 24.16 -27.93 0.70
C ASP A 395 23.21 -27.94 -0.51
N TYR A 396 22.82 -26.74 -0.94
CA TYR A 396 21.97 -26.50 -2.10
C TYR A 396 22.62 -25.53 -3.06
N ASP A 397 22.83 -25.98 -4.30
CA ASP A 397 23.37 -25.18 -5.39
C ASP A 397 22.23 -24.43 -6.10
N GLY A 398 22.03 -23.18 -5.71
CA GLY A 398 21.05 -22.28 -6.29
C GLY A 398 21.69 -21.17 -7.13
N VAL A 399 20.90 -20.13 -7.38
CA VAL A 399 21.33 -18.91 -8.07
C VAL A 399 20.88 -17.66 -7.31
N GLY A 400 21.65 -16.58 -7.43
CA GLY A 400 21.28 -15.24 -6.99
C GLY A 400 21.34 -14.25 -8.15
N PHE A 401 20.58 -13.16 -8.07
CA PHE A 401 20.65 -12.12 -9.10
C PHE A 401 22.00 -11.40 -9.09
N GLU A 402 22.52 -11.10 -10.28
CA GLU A 402 23.70 -10.28 -10.46
C GLU A 402 23.32 -8.79 -10.56
N GLY A 403 23.92 -7.96 -9.71
CA GLY A 403 23.76 -6.51 -9.75
C GLY A 403 22.46 -6.00 -9.14
N LYS A 404 22.12 -4.76 -9.50
CA LYS A 404 20.99 -4.02 -8.91
C LYS A 404 19.96 -3.70 -10.00
N VAL A 405 18.67 -3.85 -9.66
CA VAL A 405 17.55 -3.56 -10.58
C VAL A 405 16.97 -2.18 -10.29
N CYS A 406 16.47 -1.52 -11.34
CA CYS A 406 15.65 -0.32 -11.28
C CYS A 406 14.44 -0.49 -12.20
N GLY A 407 13.24 -0.18 -11.71
CA GLY A 407 12.10 0.07 -12.59
C GLY A 407 12.15 1.50 -13.10
N VAL A 408 11.77 1.74 -14.35
CA VAL A 408 11.59 3.08 -14.90
C VAL A 408 10.24 3.15 -15.58
N SER A 409 9.33 3.94 -15.02
CA SER A 409 7.97 4.08 -15.55
C SER A 409 7.88 5.20 -16.57
N ILE A 410 7.32 4.90 -17.74
CA ILE A 410 6.91 5.93 -18.71
C ILE A 410 5.53 6.44 -18.29
N LEU A 411 5.48 7.68 -17.85
CA LEU A 411 4.25 8.28 -17.33
C LEU A 411 3.26 8.58 -18.46
N ARG A 412 1.95 8.38 -18.24
CA ARG A 412 1.32 7.96 -16.97
C ARG A 412 1.10 6.46 -16.84
N ALA A 413 0.84 5.77 -17.95
CA ALA A 413 0.36 4.40 -17.94
C ALA A 413 1.36 3.39 -17.33
N GLY A 414 2.66 3.66 -17.44
CA GLY A 414 3.71 2.83 -16.83
C GLY A 414 3.62 2.74 -15.30
N GLU A 415 2.99 3.69 -14.61
CA GLU A 415 2.84 3.65 -13.15
C GLU A 415 2.00 2.46 -12.66
N ALA A 416 1.07 1.97 -13.48
CA ALA A 416 0.27 0.79 -13.18
C ALA A 416 1.13 -0.47 -12.96
N MET A 417 2.34 -0.49 -13.52
CA MET A 417 3.25 -1.64 -13.42
C MET A 417 4.17 -1.61 -12.19
N GLU A 418 4.21 -0.49 -11.45
CA GLU A 418 5.13 -0.31 -10.33
C GLU A 418 4.81 -1.21 -9.13
N SER A 419 3.52 -1.41 -8.82
CA SER A 419 3.11 -2.24 -7.68
C SER A 419 3.62 -3.66 -7.83
N ALA A 420 3.33 -4.27 -8.99
CA ALA A 420 3.79 -5.63 -9.30
C ALA A 420 5.33 -5.74 -9.22
N LEU A 421 6.07 -4.75 -9.71
CA LEU A 421 7.53 -4.73 -9.61
C LEU A 421 8.03 -4.68 -8.16
N ARG A 422 7.39 -3.87 -7.31
CA ARG A 422 7.73 -3.78 -5.88
C ARG A 422 7.40 -5.06 -5.12
N GLU A 423 6.35 -5.75 -5.52
CA GLU A 423 5.98 -7.04 -4.93
C GLU A 423 6.90 -8.19 -5.36
N CYS A 424 7.50 -8.13 -6.56
CA CYS A 424 8.51 -9.09 -7.01
C CYS A 424 9.90 -8.81 -6.40
N LEU A 425 10.29 -7.54 -6.30
CA LEU A 425 11.63 -7.14 -5.84
C LEU A 425 11.56 -6.19 -4.63
N ARG A 426 11.95 -6.70 -3.46
CA ARG A 426 12.09 -5.88 -2.25
C ARG A 426 13.12 -4.76 -2.50
N SER A 427 12.76 -3.54 -2.11
CA SER A 427 13.63 -2.35 -2.19
C SER A 427 14.09 -1.94 -3.60
N VAL A 428 13.37 -2.33 -4.65
CA VAL A 428 13.62 -1.83 -6.01
C VAL A 428 13.51 -0.31 -6.08
N ARG A 429 14.47 0.34 -6.75
CA ARG A 429 14.40 1.78 -7.04
C ARG A 429 13.48 1.99 -8.24
N ILE A 430 12.69 3.06 -8.21
CA ILE A 430 11.84 3.47 -9.32
C ILE A 430 12.28 4.84 -9.82
N GLY A 431 12.58 4.92 -11.11
CA GLY A 431 12.72 6.16 -11.85
C GLY A 431 11.44 6.47 -12.62
N LYS A 432 11.23 7.74 -12.97
CA LYS A 432 10.07 8.19 -13.73
C LYS A 432 10.50 9.04 -14.91
N VAL A 433 9.88 8.80 -16.07
CA VAL A 433 10.08 9.58 -17.29
C VAL A 433 8.72 10.00 -17.83
N LEU A 434 8.48 11.30 -17.93
CA LEU A 434 7.30 11.86 -18.57
C LEU A 434 7.62 12.20 -20.02
N VAL A 435 7.00 11.46 -20.93
CA VAL A 435 7.04 11.73 -22.36
C VAL A 435 5.63 12.06 -22.80
N GLN A 436 5.45 13.22 -23.43
CA GLN A 436 4.17 13.63 -23.98
C GLN A 436 4.33 13.85 -25.48
N ARG A 437 3.32 13.43 -26.22
CA ARG A 437 3.23 13.67 -27.65
C ARG A 437 2.78 15.11 -27.88
N ASN A 438 3.53 15.84 -28.69
CA ASN A 438 3.08 17.14 -29.16
C ASN A 438 1.86 16.94 -30.09
N GLU A 439 0.73 17.56 -29.77
CA GLU A 439 -0.55 17.35 -30.45
C GLU A 439 -0.55 17.82 -31.92
N GLU A 440 0.30 18.79 -32.27
CA GLU A 440 0.38 19.37 -33.61
C GLU A 440 1.32 18.60 -34.54
N THR A 441 2.42 18.08 -34.00
CA THR A 441 3.51 17.45 -34.78
C THR A 441 3.55 15.93 -34.63
N GLY A 442 2.92 15.38 -33.60
CA GLY A 442 2.97 13.96 -33.27
C GLY A 442 4.31 13.48 -32.71
N GLU A 443 5.29 14.38 -32.51
CA GLU A 443 6.61 14.06 -31.97
C GLU A 443 6.58 13.86 -30.43
N ALA A 444 7.32 12.86 -29.95
CA ALA A 444 7.46 12.58 -28.53
C ALA A 444 8.50 13.51 -27.89
N ARG A 445 8.05 14.42 -27.01
CA ARG A 445 8.94 15.33 -26.25
C ARG A 445 9.11 14.87 -24.82
N LEU A 446 10.34 15.01 -24.32
CA LEU A 446 10.65 14.75 -22.91
C LEU A 446 10.28 15.97 -22.08
N TYR A 447 9.42 15.79 -21.08
CA TYR A 447 9.01 16.86 -20.16
C TYR A 447 9.70 16.73 -18.80
N TYR A 448 9.92 15.50 -18.34
CA TYR A 448 10.49 15.23 -17.03
C TYR A 448 11.21 13.89 -17.00
N ALA A 449 12.34 13.83 -16.30
CA ALA A 449 13.05 12.59 -16.01
C ALA A 449 13.69 12.69 -14.63
N LYS A 450 13.29 11.80 -13.71
CA LYS A 450 13.91 11.63 -12.41
C LYS A 450 14.34 10.17 -12.28
N LEU A 451 15.63 9.95 -12.38
CA LEU A 451 16.26 8.64 -12.34
C LEU A 451 17.22 8.58 -11.15
N PRO A 452 17.45 7.39 -10.55
CA PRO A 452 18.50 7.23 -9.54
C PRO A 452 19.87 7.69 -10.05
N GLU A 453 20.68 8.28 -9.18
CA GLU A 453 22.03 8.76 -9.55
C GLU A 453 22.93 7.62 -10.07
N ASP A 454 22.75 6.42 -9.53
CA ASP A 454 23.48 5.20 -9.90
C ASP A 454 22.80 4.39 -11.03
N ILE A 455 21.91 5.00 -11.82
CA ILE A 455 21.13 4.29 -12.85
C ILE A 455 22.01 3.58 -13.90
N HIS A 456 23.17 4.15 -14.23
CA HIS A 456 24.12 3.63 -15.22
C HIS A 456 24.74 2.27 -14.81
N GLU A 457 24.75 1.96 -13.52
CA GLU A 457 25.26 0.68 -13.00
C GLU A 457 24.19 -0.43 -12.99
N ARG A 458 22.91 -0.05 -13.07
CA ARG A 458 21.75 -0.92 -12.83
C ARG A 458 21.22 -1.60 -14.09
N PHE A 459 20.53 -2.71 -13.90
CA PHE A 459 19.60 -3.25 -14.90
C PHE A 459 18.29 -2.50 -14.82
N VAL A 460 17.74 -2.13 -15.97
CA VAL A 460 16.54 -1.29 -16.06
C VAL A 460 15.39 -2.08 -16.66
N LEU A 461 14.32 -2.21 -15.89
CA LEU A 461 13.01 -2.63 -16.39
C LEU A 461 12.23 -1.37 -16.78
N LEU A 462 12.15 -1.10 -18.08
CA LEU A 462 11.38 0.03 -18.61
C LEU A 462 9.92 -0.39 -18.73
N LEU A 463 9.02 0.35 -18.08
CA LEU A 463 7.63 -0.03 -17.89
C LEU A 463 6.69 0.89 -18.69
N ASP A 464 5.95 0.30 -19.62
CA ASP A 464 4.83 0.95 -20.31
C ASP A 464 3.86 -0.14 -20.80
N PRO A 465 2.59 -0.16 -20.37
CA PRO A 465 1.67 -1.24 -20.73
C PRO A 465 1.37 -1.33 -22.23
N MET A 466 1.62 -0.28 -23.03
CA MET A 466 1.30 -0.29 -24.47
C MET A 466 2.49 0.10 -25.35
N LEU A 467 2.79 -0.74 -26.33
CA LEU A 467 3.72 -0.42 -27.42
C LEU A 467 2.94 -0.27 -28.73
N ALA A 468 2.46 0.96 -28.98
CA ALA A 468 1.81 1.32 -30.24
C ALA A 468 2.86 1.69 -31.31
N THR A 469 3.15 2.98 -31.52
CA THR A 469 4.15 3.43 -32.50
C THR A 469 5.60 3.34 -32.00
N GLY A 470 5.79 3.13 -30.69
CA GLY A 470 7.11 3.14 -30.04
C GLY A 470 7.67 4.52 -29.70
N GLY A 471 7.03 5.63 -30.09
CA GLY A 471 7.56 6.98 -29.90
C GLY A 471 7.96 7.30 -28.44
N SER A 472 7.08 7.02 -27.48
CA SER A 472 7.34 7.27 -26.05
C SER A 472 8.47 6.39 -25.51
N ALA A 473 8.43 5.09 -25.82
CA ALA A 473 9.45 4.12 -25.41
C ALA A 473 10.83 4.48 -25.97
N ILE A 474 10.91 4.85 -27.25
CA ILE A 474 12.16 5.28 -27.89
C ILE A 474 12.74 6.49 -27.18
N ARG A 475 11.91 7.50 -26.89
CA ARG A 475 12.38 8.72 -26.21
C ARG A 475 12.86 8.42 -24.79
N ALA A 476 12.17 7.55 -24.06
CA ALA A 476 12.60 7.12 -22.72
C ALA A 476 13.93 6.36 -22.77
N ILE A 477 14.12 5.48 -23.76
CA ILE A 477 15.38 4.76 -23.98
C ILE A 477 16.52 5.74 -24.30
N GLU A 478 16.30 6.75 -25.15
CA GLU A 478 17.30 7.78 -25.42
C GLU A 478 17.76 8.49 -24.15
N VAL A 479 16.83 8.78 -23.22
CA VAL A 479 17.17 9.35 -21.92
C VAL A 479 18.04 8.39 -21.09
N LEU A 480 17.67 7.11 -21.02
CA LEU A 480 18.45 6.10 -20.30
C LEU A 480 19.88 5.95 -20.87
N LEU A 481 19.99 5.85 -22.19
CA LEU A 481 21.28 5.79 -22.88
C LEU A 481 22.12 7.05 -22.64
N SER A 482 21.49 8.25 -22.67
CA SER A 482 22.18 9.52 -22.38
C SER A 482 22.69 9.61 -20.93
N LYS A 483 22.10 8.83 -20.03
CA LYS A 483 22.52 8.71 -18.63
C LYS A 483 23.50 7.55 -18.40
N GLY A 484 23.99 6.91 -19.46
CA GLY A 484 25.03 5.89 -19.40
C GLY A 484 24.52 4.46 -19.16
N VAL A 485 23.20 4.23 -19.17
CA VAL A 485 22.66 2.87 -19.14
C VAL A 485 23.02 2.18 -20.46
N LYS A 486 23.55 0.96 -20.40
CA LYS A 486 23.86 0.19 -21.61
C LYS A 486 22.58 -0.42 -22.18
N GLN A 487 22.49 -0.45 -23.51
CA GLN A 487 21.32 -0.95 -24.23
C GLN A 487 20.93 -2.39 -23.85
N ASP A 488 21.92 -3.28 -23.65
CA ASP A 488 21.75 -4.68 -23.25
C ASP A 488 21.31 -4.84 -21.78
N LYS A 489 21.36 -3.77 -20.98
CA LYS A 489 20.84 -3.72 -19.61
C LYS A 489 19.40 -3.22 -19.51
N ILE A 490 18.76 -2.89 -20.64
CA ILE A 490 17.38 -2.43 -20.68
C ILE A 490 16.48 -3.58 -21.14
N VAL A 491 15.46 -3.87 -20.33
CA VAL A 491 14.37 -4.80 -20.67
C VAL A 491 13.08 -3.99 -20.67
N PHE A 492 12.41 -3.94 -21.81
CA PHE A 492 11.14 -3.22 -21.96
C PHE A 492 9.97 -4.17 -21.71
N LEU A 493 9.10 -3.83 -20.76
CA LEU A 493 7.94 -4.63 -20.38
C LEU A 493 6.65 -3.94 -20.80
N ASN A 494 5.77 -4.66 -21.50
CA ASN A 494 4.47 -4.15 -21.89
C ASN A 494 3.37 -5.23 -21.91
N VAL A 495 2.12 -4.82 -21.76
CA VAL A 495 0.96 -5.72 -21.81
C VAL A 495 0.61 -6.06 -23.25
N LEU A 496 0.65 -5.05 -24.13
CA LEU A 496 0.20 -5.18 -25.50
C LEU A 496 1.13 -4.43 -26.45
N SER A 497 1.53 -5.10 -27.53
CA SER A 497 2.36 -4.53 -28.59
C SER A 497 1.69 -4.59 -29.96
N ALA A 498 2.00 -3.61 -30.81
CA ALA A 498 1.75 -3.66 -32.25
C ALA A 498 3.02 -4.06 -33.01
N PRO A 499 2.91 -4.82 -34.13
CA PRO A 499 4.06 -5.20 -34.95
C PRO A 499 4.88 -4.02 -35.45
N GLU A 500 4.23 -2.91 -35.78
CA GLU A 500 4.86 -1.68 -36.24
C GLU A 500 5.77 -1.07 -35.16
N GLY A 501 5.29 -0.99 -33.91
CA GLY A 501 6.08 -0.52 -32.78
C GLY A 501 7.27 -1.44 -32.48
N LEU A 502 7.06 -2.75 -32.51
CA LEU A 502 8.14 -3.74 -32.32
C LEU A 502 9.22 -3.61 -33.38
N LYS A 503 8.84 -3.47 -34.65
CA LYS A 503 9.77 -3.29 -35.77
C LYS A 503 10.67 -2.07 -35.56
N VAL A 504 10.07 -0.91 -35.27
CA VAL A 504 10.83 0.34 -35.04
C VAL A 504 11.78 0.19 -33.84
N MET A 505 11.31 -0.44 -32.75
CA MET A 505 12.13 -0.65 -31.56
C MET A 505 13.33 -1.56 -31.83
N TYR A 506 13.17 -2.65 -32.58
CA TYR A 506 14.28 -3.56 -32.89
C TYR A 506 15.23 -3.02 -33.95
N GLU A 507 14.73 -2.27 -34.93
CA GLU A 507 15.58 -1.58 -35.91
C GLU A 507 16.51 -0.57 -35.21
N LYS A 508 15.99 0.18 -34.23
CA LYS A 508 16.75 1.19 -33.50
C LYS A 508 17.59 0.61 -32.36
N TYR A 509 17.07 -0.41 -31.66
CA TYR A 509 17.67 -0.97 -30.46
C TYR A 509 17.80 -2.51 -30.50
N PRO A 510 18.62 -3.08 -31.38
CA PRO A 510 18.69 -4.54 -31.61
C PRO A 510 19.22 -5.39 -30.44
N LYS A 511 19.93 -4.81 -29.47
CA LYS A 511 20.46 -5.51 -28.28
C LYS A 511 19.52 -5.48 -27.07
N MET A 512 18.42 -4.74 -27.16
CA MET A 512 17.46 -4.60 -26.07
C MET A 512 16.50 -5.79 -26.08
N LYS A 513 16.03 -6.21 -24.91
CA LYS A 513 14.99 -7.23 -24.78
C LYS A 513 13.62 -6.60 -24.63
N ILE A 514 12.61 -7.17 -25.27
CA ILE A 514 11.20 -6.76 -25.11
C ILE A 514 10.41 -7.97 -24.62
N VAL A 515 9.72 -7.80 -23.50
CA VAL A 515 8.76 -8.76 -22.95
C VAL A 515 7.37 -8.20 -23.11
N THR A 516 6.54 -8.88 -23.91
CA THR A 516 5.19 -8.46 -24.23
C THR A 516 4.18 -9.53 -23.83
N GLY A 517 3.03 -9.11 -23.30
CA GLY A 517 1.94 -10.02 -22.96
C GLY A 517 1.26 -10.56 -24.22
N TRP A 518 1.04 -9.69 -25.20
CA TRP A 518 0.39 -10.06 -26.45
C TRP A 518 0.86 -9.15 -27.60
N VAL A 519 0.87 -9.68 -28.83
CA VAL A 519 1.10 -8.88 -30.05
C VAL A 519 -0.19 -8.90 -30.87
N ASP A 520 -0.75 -7.71 -31.09
CA ASP A 520 -1.97 -7.54 -31.89
C ASP A 520 -1.68 -7.40 -33.38
N ARG A 521 -2.73 -7.25 -34.19
CA ARG A 521 -2.59 -7.37 -35.65
C ARG A 521 -1.85 -6.20 -36.29
N LYS A 522 -2.19 -4.97 -35.90
CA LYS A 522 -1.69 -3.74 -36.53
C LYS A 522 -2.06 -2.49 -35.73
N LEU A 523 -1.54 -1.35 -36.16
CA LEU A 523 -2.09 -0.04 -35.86
C LEU A 523 -3.19 0.36 -36.86
N ASP A 524 -4.15 1.17 -36.42
CA ASP A 524 -5.08 1.88 -37.30
C ASP A 524 -4.53 3.23 -37.77
N GLU A 525 -5.32 3.96 -38.57
CA GLU A 525 -4.96 5.29 -39.11
C GLU A 525 -4.74 6.35 -38.01
N ARG A 526 -5.28 6.11 -36.81
CA ARG A 526 -5.13 6.99 -35.63
C ARG A 526 -4.01 6.54 -34.70
N ASN A 527 -3.25 5.50 -35.10
CA ASN A 527 -2.18 4.87 -34.32
C ASN A 527 -2.66 4.12 -33.06
N TYR A 528 -3.90 3.65 -33.03
CA TYR A 528 -4.37 2.72 -31.99
C TYR A 528 -4.08 1.28 -32.38
N ILE A 529 -3.73 0.45 -31.39
CA ILE A 529 -3.54 -0.99 -31.56
C ILE A 529 -4.90 -1.65 -31.82
N VAL A 530 -5.00 -2.53 -32.81
CA VAL A 530 -6.25 -3.22 -33.19
C VAL A 530 -6.07 -4.75 -33.20
N PRO A 531 -6.95 -5.54 -32.53
CA PRO A 531 -8.18 -5.14 -31.84
C PRO A 531 -8.00 -4.29 -30.58
N GLY A 532 -6.81 -4.31 -29.98
CA GLY A 532 -6.47 -3.39 -28.89
C GLY A 532 -7.22 -3.67 -27.59
N LEU A 533 -7.09 -2.70 -26.68
CA LEU A 533 -7.85 -2.60 -25.43
C LEU A 533 -8.35 -1.17 -25.16
N GLY A 534 -8.22 -0.26 -26.13
CA GLY A 534 -8.37 1.18 -25.92
C GLY A 534 -7.12 1.83 -25.31
N ASP A 535 -7.29 2.96 -24.62
CA ASP A 535 -6.21 3.59 -23.85
C ASP A 535 -6.08 2.92 -22.48
N PHE A 536 -4.93 2.31 -22.22
CA PHE A 536 -4.68 1.63 -20.94
C PHE A 536 -4.72 2.60 -19.76
N GLY A 537 -4.11 3.77 -19.90
CA GLY A 537 -3.98 4.75 -18.83
C GLY A 537 -5.35 5.31 -18.42
N ASP A 538 -6.21 5.61 -19.38
CA ASP A 538 -7.57 6.08 -19.11
C ASP A 538 -8.40 4.98 -18.45
N ARG A 539 -8.32 3.73 -18.92
CA ARG A 539 -9.08 2.62 -18.32
C ARG A 539 -8.61 2.25 -16.92
N TYR A 540 -7.33 2.50 -16.60
CA TYR A 540 -6.75 2.20 -15.29
C TYR A 540 -6.95 3.35 -14.29
N PHE A 541 -6.79 4.61 -14.72
CA PHE A 541 -6.74 5.78 -13.83
C PHE A 541 -7.98 6.70 -13.87
N ALA A 542 -8.69 6.80 -15.00
CA ALA A 542 -9.94 7.55 -15.07
C ALA A 542 -11.11 6.73 -14.50
#